data_AF-A0AAN1BYX8-F1
#
_entry.id   AF-A0AAN1BYX8-F1
#
_cell.length_a   1.000
_cell.length_b   1.000
_cell.length_c   1.000
_cell.angle_alpha   90.00
_cell.angle_beta   90.00
_cell.angle_gamma   90.00
#
_symmetry.space_group_name_H-M   'P 1'
#
loop_
_entity.id
_entity.type
_entity.pdbx_description
1 polymer ?
#
loop_
_entity_poly.entity_id
_entity_poly.type
_entity_poly.pdbx_seq_one_letter_code
_entity_poly.pdbx_strand_id
1 'polypeptide(L)'
;MSLKTSSLPFKTLIDRQVHDQIMQKAVANAQETIGRNRQKMVDELGHWEDWRDRAAQIRDHVLANLDAYLYQLSEKIEQHGGHVFFAQTKEEASQYILNIAKEKKAKNIGGRLEREGRPVKVMHIAQVLMSNEEELCH
;
A
#
# COMPACT_ATOMS: atom_id res chain seq x y z
N MET A 1 11.66 17.92 -6.77
CA MET A 1 11.16 18.55 -8.02
C MET A 1 10.15 17.60 -8.63
N SER A 2 8.90 18.03 -8.88
CA SER A 2 7.89 17.18 -9.49
C SER A 2 8.17 17.00 -10.98
N LEU A 3 8.03 15.76 -11.47
CA LEU A 3 8.04 15.47 -12.90
C LEU A 3 6.84 16.20 -13.54
N LYS A 4 7.12 17.24 -14.32
CA LYS A 4 6.11 17.90 -15.15
C LYS A 4 6.12 17.25 -16.53
N THR A 5 5.04 16.52 -16.84
CA THR A 5 4.88 15.81 -18.12
C THR A 5 4.40 16.74 -19.25
N SER A 6 3.88 17.92 -18.91
CA SER A 6 3.46 18.93 -19.89
C SER A 6 3.31 20.31 -19.25
N SER A 7 3.37 21.36 -20.08
CA SER A 7 3.26 22.78 -19.65
C SER A 7 1.82 23.33 -19.63
N LEU A 8 0.85 22.59 -20.17
CA LEU A 8 -0.55 23.04 -20.27
C LEU A 8 -1.31 22.85 -18.94
N PRO A 9 -2.38 23.64 -18.69
CA PRO A 9 -3.29 23.42 -17.56
C PRO A 9 -3.98 22.05 -17.64
N PHE A 10 -4.17 21.39 -16.49
CA PHE A 10 -4.73 20.03 -16.40
C PHE A 10 -6.04 19.84 -17.17
N LYS A 11 -7.01 20.75 -17.03
CA LYS A 11 -8.32 20.64 -17.72
C LYS A 11 -8.16 20.65 -19.24
N THR A 12 -7.36 21.59 -19.76
CA THR A 12 -7.07 21.70 -21.19
C THR A 12 -6.33 20.48 -21.74
N LEU A 13 -5.46 19.87 -20.92
CA LEU A 13 -4.79 18.62 -21.27
C LEU A 13 -5.76 17.46 -21.37
N ILE A 14 -6.65 17.31 -20.39
CA ILE A 14 -7.67 16.25 -20.41
C ILE A 14 -8.54 16.41 -21.66
N ASP A 15 -9.04 17.61 -21.94
CA ASP A 15 -9.86 17.85 -23.14
C ASP A 15 -9.10 17.48 -24.42
N ARG A 16 -7.84 17.90 -24.56
CA ARG A 16 -7.04 17.58 -25.74
C ARG A 16 -6.78 16.08 -25.86
N GLN A 17 -6.42 15.44 -24.76
CA GLN A 17 -5.99 14.05 -24.74
C GLN A 17 -7.16 13.09 -24.88
N VAL A 18 -8.33 13.45 -24.36
CA VAL A 18 -9.58 12.70 -24.56
C VAL A 18 -9.97 12.65 -26.03
N HIS A 19 -9.58 13.61 -26.88
CA HIS A 19 -9.86 13.57 -28.32
C HIS A 19 -8.72 12.96 -29.16
N ASP A 20 -7.61 12.56 -28.53
CA ASP A 20 -6.49 11.91 -29.22
C ASP A 20 -6.85 10.45 -29.56
N GLN A 21 -7.20 10.21 -30.82
CA GLN A 21 -7.57 8.88 -31.30
C GLN A 21 -6.45 7.85 -31.19
N ILE A 22 -5.17 8.27 -31.25
CA ILE A 22 -4.04 7.35 -31.09
C ILE A 22 -3.97 6.88 -29.64
N MET A 23 -4.07 7.82 -28.69
CA MET A 23 -4.09 7.47 -27.27
C MET A 23 -5.31 6.62 -26.92
N GLN A 24 -6.50 7.00 -27.40
CA GLN A 24 -7.72 6.21 -27.15
C GLN A 24 -7.56 4.75 -27.61
N LYS A 25 -7.03 4.54 -28.83
CA LYS A 25 -6.77 3.20 -29.35
C LYS A 25 -5.72 2.45 -28.52
N ALA A 26 -4.65 3.12 -28.10
CA ALA A 26 -3.63 2.52 -27.26
C ALA A 26 -4.20 2.06 -25.90
N VAL A 27 -5.04 2.88 -25.27
CA VAL A 27 -5.72 2.54 -24.01
C VAL A 27 -6.69 1.37 -24.21
N ALA A 28 -7.51 1.40 -25.27
CA ALA A 28 -8.43 0.32 -25.59
C ALA A 28 -7.69 -1.01 -25.80
N ASN A 29 -6.60 -1.00 -26.58
CA ASN A 29 -5.77 -2.18 -26.81
C ASN A 29 -5.12 -2.70 -25.51
N ALA A 30 -4.66 -1.80 -24.64
CA ALA A 30 -4.11 -2.17 -23.34
C ALA A 30 -5.17 -2.82 -22.45
N GLN A 31 -6.37 -2.25 -22.37
CA GLN A 31 -7.50 -2.81 -21.63
C GLN A 31 -7.89 -4.19 -22.16
N GLU A 32 -7.95 -4.36 -23.49
CA GLU A 32 -8.24 -5.65 -24.11
C GLU A 32 -7.17 -6.69 -23.78
N THR A 33 -5.88 -6.31 -23.88
CA THR A 33 -4.76 -7.20 -23.58
C THR A 33 -4.78 -7.65 -22.12
N ILE A 34 -5.01 -6.72 -21.18
CA ILE A 34 -5.15 -7.01 -19.75
C ILE A 34 -6.33 -7.95 -19.52
N GLY A 35 -7.48 -7.67 -20.15
CA GLY A 35 -8.67 -8.49 -20.06
C GLY A 35 -8.45 -9.92 -20.56
N ARG A 36 -7.82 -10.06 -21.73
CA ARG A 36 -7.49 -11.36 -22.34
C ARG A 36 -6.52 -12.17 -21.48
N ASN A 37 -5.48 -11.54 -20.97
CA ASN A 37 -4.50 -12.21 -20.09
C ASN A 37 -5.14 -12.65 -18.77
N ARG A 38 -6.02 -11.81 -18.20
CA ARG A 38 -6.81 -12.17 -17.01
C ARG A 38 -7.71 -13.36 -17.31
N GLN A 39 -8.44 -13.37 -18.43
CA GLN A 39 -9.33 -14.47 -18.78
C GLN A 39 -8.55 -15.78 -18.98
N LYS A 40 -7.42 -15.72 -19.70
CA LYS A 40 -6.54 -16.87 -19.88
C LYS A 40 -6.07 -17.45 -18.54
N MET A 41 -5.66 -16.60 -17.60
CA MET A 41 -5.28 -17.03 -16.26
C MET A 41 -6.45 -17.67 -15.50
N VAL A 42 -7.64 -17.08 -15.59
CA VAL A 42 -8.88 -17.61 -14.99
C VAL A 42 -9.21 -19.00 -15.56
N ASP A 43 -9.08 -19.16 -16.87
CA ASP A 43 -9.33 -20.44 -17.56
C ASP A 43 -8.27 -21.49 -17.19
N GLU A 44 -7.00 -21.11 -17.07
CA GLU A 44 -5.88 -21.99 -16.68
C GLU A 44 -5.95 -22.46 -15.22
N LEU A 45 -6.33 -21.56 -14.30
CA LEU A 45 -6.46 -21.89 -12.87
C LEU A 45 -7.59 -22.87 -12.60
N GLY A 46 -8.64 -22.86 -13.44
CA GLY A 46 -9.89 -23.56 -13.20
C GLY A 46 -10.57 -23.11 -11.89
N HIS A 47 -11.84 -23.46 -11.69
CA HIS A 47 -12.51 -23.28 -10.39
C HIS A 47 -12.36 -21.87 -9.77
N TRP A 48 -12.42 -20.83 -10.61
CA TRP A 48 -12.11 -19.45 -10.20
C TRP A 48 -12.99 -18.93 -9.07
N GLU A 49 -14.26 -19.34 -9.03
CA GLU A 49 -15.17 -18.98 -7.94
C GLU A 49 -14.73 -19.60 -6.61
N ASP A 50 -14.37 -20.88 -6.60
CA ASP A 50 -13.86 -21.57 -5.42
C ASP A 50 -12.58 -20.90 -4.88
N TRP A 51 -11.68 -20.46 -5.78
CA TRP A 51 -10.49 -19.69 -5.39
C TRP A 51 -10.82 -18.34 -4.76
N ARG A 52 -11.81 -17.62 -5.30
CA ARG A 52 -12.25 -16.35 -4.73
C ARG A 52 -12.90 -16.54 -3.37
N ASP A 53 -13.74 -17.57 -3.22
CA ASP A 53 -14.40 -17.89 -1.96
C ASP A 53 -13.38 -18.30 -0.91
N ARG A 54 -12.38 -19.12 -1.29
CA ARG A 54 -11.29 -19.48 -0.39
C ARG A 54 -10.45 -18.27 0.02
N ALA A 55 -10.12 -17.39 -0.93
CA ALA A 55 -9.40 -16.15 -0.64
C ALA A 55 -10.20 -15.22 0.27
N ALA A 56 -11.54 -15.17 0.10
CA ALA A 56 -12.43 -14.43 0.97
C ALA A 56 -12.40 -14.99 2.40
N GLN A 57 -12.55 -16.30 2.56
CA GLN A 57 -12.45 -16.95 3.87
C GLN A 57 -11.12 -16.70 4.57
N ILE A 58 -10.00 -16.72 3.83
CA ILE A 58 -8.68 -16.40 4.39
C ILE A 58 -8.63 -14.96 4.87
N ARG A 59 -9.10 -14.01 4.06
CA ARG A 59 -9.16 -12.59 4.46
C ARG A 59 -10.03 -12.41 5.70
N ASP A 60 -11.20 -13.03 5.74
CA ASP A 60 -12.13 -12.90 6.85
C ASP A 60 -11.53 -13.52 8.13
N HIS A 61 -10.85 -14.67 8.02
CA HIS A 61 -10.09 -15.26 9.13
C HIS A 61 -8.95 -14.36 9.62
N VAL A 62 -8.19 -13.74 8.70
CA VAL A 62 -7.11 -12.81 9.05
C VAL A 62 -7.66 -11.58 9.74
N LEU A 63 -8.77 -11.02 9.27
CA LEU A 63 -9.41 -9.87 9.92
C LEU A 63 -9.95 -10.22 11.30
N ALA A 64 -10.53 -11.41 11.48
CA ALA A 64 -11.01 -11.88 12.77
C ALA A 64 -9.88 -12.15 13.78
N ASN A 65 -8.66 -12.42 13.31
CA ASN A 65 -7.49 -12.71 14.14
C ASN A 65 -6.36 -11.70 13.92
N LEU A 66 -6.71 -10.46 13.55
CA LEU A 66 -5.72 -9.49 13.07
C LEU A 66 -4.67 -9.19 14.13
N ASP A 67 -5.07 -9.06 15.39
CA ASP A 67 -4.16 -8.79 16.51
C ASP A 67 -3.08 -9.88 16.66
N ALA A 68 -3.47 -11.16 16.55
CA ALA A 68 -2.52 -12.27 16.65
C ALA A 68 -1.53 -12.29 15.49
N TYR A 69 -1.99 -12.00 14.27
CA TYR A 69 -1.11 -11.94 13.10
C TYR A 69 -0.17 -10.72 13.13
N LEU A 70 -0.63 -9.56 13.62
CA LEU A 70 0.22 -8.39 13.81
C LEU A 70 1.32 -8.67 14.85
N TYR A 71 0.99 -9.36 15.93
CA TYR A 71 1.97 -9.79 16.93
C TYR A 71 2.98 -10.79 16.36
N GLN A 72 2.53 -11.82 15.64
CA GLN A 72 3.43 -12.78 15.00
C GLN A 72 4.35 -12.10 13.98
N LEU A 73 3.84 -11.10 13.26
CA LEU A 73 4.63 -10.28 12.35
C LEU A 73 5.68 -9.47 13.11
N SER A 74 5.32 -8.84 14.24
CA SER A 74 6.28 -8.07 15.03
C SER A 74 7.42 -8.92 15.57
N GLU A 75 7.12 -10.11 16.10
CA GLU A 75 8.15 -11.03 16.59
C GLU A 75 9.13 -11.42 15.48
N LYS A 76 8.64 -11.74 14.28
CA LYS A 76 9.50 -12.09 13.15
C LYS A 76 10.36 -10.91 12.70
N ILE A 77 9.85 -9.69 12.73
CA ILE A 77 10.63 -8.50 12.38
C ILE A 77 11.78 -8.31 13.37
N GLU A 78 11.49 -8.42 14.66
CA GLU A 78 12.49 -8.27 15.72
C GLU A 78 13.57 -9.36 15.63
N GLN A 79 13.18 -10.61 15.37
CA GLN A 79 14.11 -11.71 15.12
C GLN A 79 15.08 -11.46 13.97
N HIS A 80 14.65 -10.72 12.94
CA HIS A 80 15.49 -10.37 11.79
C HIS A 80 16.23 -9.03 11.98
N GLY A 81 16.26 -8.49 13.21
CA GLY A 81 16.96 -7.24 13.54
C GLY A 81 16.23 -5.97 13.11
N GLY A 82 14.93 -6.07 12.82
CA GLY A 82 14.05 -4.92 12.68
C GLY A 82 13.60 -4.40 14.05
N HIS A 83 13.12 -3.16 14.10
CA HIS A 83 12.52 -2.58 15.31
C HIS A 83 11.05 -2.29 15.02
N VAL A 84 10.18 -2.69 15.94
CA VAL A 84 8.73 -2.45 15.86
C VAL A 84 8.36 -1.43 16.91
N PHE A 85 7.52 -0.47 16.53
CA PHE A 85 6.99 0.55 17.43
C PHE A 85 5.47 0.59 17.28
N PHE A 86 4.78 0.27 18.37
CA PHE A 86 3.33 0.32 18.47
C PHE A 86 2.93 1.71 18.97
N ALA A 87 2.43 2.55 18.06
CA ALA A 87 1.95 3.88 18.40
C ALA A 87 0.44 3.84 18.69
N GLN A 88 0.02 4.46 19.79
CA GLN A 88 -1.40 4.59 20.13
C GLN A 88 -2.08 5.72 19.33
N THR A 89 -1.29 6.71 18.90
CA THR A 89 -1.79 7.88 18.16
C THR A 89 -0.98 8.16 16.89
N LYS A 90 -1.59 8.88 15.94
CA LYS A 90 -0.92 9.30 14.70
C LYS A 90 0.28 10.21 15.00
N GLU A 91 0.15 11.05 16.03
CA GLU A 91 1.14 12.03 16.46
C GLU A 91 2.38 11.32 17.00
N GLU A 92 2.18 10.31 17.84
CA GLU A 92 3.23 9.46 18.37
C GLU A 92 3.96 8.69 17.27
N ALA A 93 3.21 8.08 16.34
CA ALA A 93 3.79 7.40 15.18
C ALA A 93 4.69 8.36 14.40
N SER A 94 4.18 9.53 14.05
CA SER A 94 4.89 10.57 13.29
C SER A 94 6.15 11.04 14.02
N GLN A 95 6.06 11.26 15.33
CA GLN A 95 7.19 11.67 16.17
C GLN A 95 8.28 10.60 16.19
N TYR A 96 7.91 9.32 16.28
CA TYR A 96 8.84 8.21 16.23
C TYR A 96 9.59 8.14 14.89
N ILE A 97 8.89 8.28 13.75
CA ILE A 97 9.53 8.33 12.43
C ILE A 97 10.55 9.47 12.36
N LEU A 98 10.15 10.65 12.82
CA LEU A 98 10.99 11.85 12.81
C LEU A 98 12.24 11.66 13.68
N ASN A 99 12.10 11.02 14.83
CA ASN A 99 13.22 10.72 15.72
C ASN A 99 14.20 9.73 15.06
N ILE A 100 13.71 8.64 14.47
CA ILE A 100 14.55 7.70 13.69
C ILE A 100 15.27 8.43 12.55
N ALA A 101 14.56 9.27 11.82
CA ALA A 101 15.15 10.01 10.70
C ALA A 101 16.28 10.94 11.17
N LYS A 102 16.10 11.62 12.30
CA LYS A 102 17.13 12.46 12.93
C LYS A 102 18.33 11.64 13.40
N GLU A 103 18.10 10.56 14.15
CA GLU A 103 19.15 9.67 14.66
C GLU A 103 19.99 9.08 13.54
N LYS A 104 19.33 8.60 12.48
CA LYS A 104 20.00 8.01 11.32
C LYS A 104 20.57 9.06 10.36
N LYS A 105 20.47 10.36 10.68
CA LYS A 105 20.87 11.47 9.79
C LYS A 105 20.31 11.30 8.36
N ALA A 106 19.11 10.74 8.28
CA ALA A 106 18.48 10.41 7.02
C ALA A 106 17.87 11.69 6.40
N LYS A 107 18.02 11.84 5.09
CA LYS A 107 17.41 12.92 4.32
C LYS A 107 16.17 12.39 3.62
N ASN A 108 15.10 13.19 3.61
CA ASN A 108 13.92 12.88 2.82
C ASN A 108 14.16 13.32 1.37
N ILE A 109 14.18 12.36 0.45
CA ILE A 109 14.30 12.59 -0.99
C ILE A 109 13.02 12.05 -1.63
N GLY A 110 12.06 12.94 -1.91
CA GLY A 110 10.82 12.59 -2.60
C GLY A 110 9.95 11.56 -1.84
N GLY A 111 9.93 11.62 -0.51
CA GLY A 111 9.16 10.69 0.32
C GLY A 111 9.92 9.44 0.77
N ARG A 112 11.18 9.25 0.35
CA ARG A 112 12.05 8.16 0.80
C ARG A 112 13.12 8.70 1.77
N LEU A 113 13.34 8.00 2.88
CA LEU A 113 14.45 8.29 3.78
C LEU A 113 15.72 7.63 3.25
N GLU A 114 16.77 8.42 3.05
CA GLU A 114 18.08 7.95 2.59
C GLU A 114 19.20 8.44 3.51
N ARG A 115 20.19 7.58 3.76
CA ARG A 115 21.42 7.90 4.49
C ARG A 115 22.60 7.47 3.64
N GLU A 116 23.53 8.39 3.35
CA GLU A 116 24.77 8.09 2.62
C GLU A 116 24.51 7.32 1.30
N GLY A 117 23.43 7.67 0.58
CA GLY A 117 23.03 7.04 -0.68
C GLY A 117 22.38 5.65 -0.54
N ARG A 118 22.10 5.18 0.68
CA ARG A 118 21.37 3.92 0.93
C ARG A 118 19.97 4.20 1.49
N PRO A 119 18.95 3.43 1.07
CA PRO A 119 17.59 3.58 1.58
C PRO A 119 17.53 3.14 3.05
N VAL A 120 16.95 4.00 3.89
CA VAL A 120 16.59 3.65 5.26
C VAL A 120 15.19 3.06 5.20
N LYS A 121 15.08 1.74 5.36
CA LYS A 121 13.79 1.06 5.50
C LYS A 121 13.28 1.29 6.91
N VAL A 122 12.14 1.97 7.02
CA VAL A 122 11.39 2.07 8.25
C VAL A 122 10.02 1.47 7.97
N MET A 123 9.76 0.31 8.54
CA MET A 123 8.46 -0.34 8.45
C MET A 123 7.70 0.05 9.72
N HIS A 124 6.61 0.80 9.55
CA HIS A 124 5.74 1.19 10.64
C HIS A 124 4.53 0.27 10.61
N ILE A 125 4.35 -0.52 11.67
CA ILE A 125 3.10 -1.21 11.92
C ILE A 125 2.35 -0.33 12.91
N ALA A 126 1.47 0.52 12.40
CA ALA A 126 0.59 1.32 13.24
C ALA A 126 -0.60 0.46 13.63
N GLN A 127 -0.57 -0.14 14.81
CA GLN A 127 -1.77 -0.69 15.43
C GLN A 127 -2.43 0.42 16.25
N VAL A 128 -3.33 1.16 15.59
CA VAL A 128 -4.22 2.10 16.27
C VAL A 128 -5.41 1.29 16.79
N LEU A 129 -5.27 0.69 17.96
CA LEU A 129 -6.42 0.22 18.73
C LEU A 129 -7.03 1.44 19.43
N MET A 130 -7.92 2.13 18.73
CA MET A 130 -8.93 2.89 19.47
C MET A 130 -9.91 1.84 20.00
N SER A 131 -9.95 1.70 21.31
CA SER A 131 -10.93 0.91 22.04
C SER A 131 -12.34 1.22 21.52
N ASN A 132 -12.88 0.37 20.65
CA ASN A 132 -14.31 0.29 20.37
C ASN A 132 -14.92 -0.86 21.20
N GLU A 133 -14.67 -0.84 22.51
CA GLU A 133 -15.31 -1.73 23.49
C GLU A 133 -16.45 -1.04 24.27
N GLU A 134 -17.01 0.08 23.79
CA GLU A 134 -18.09 0.79 24.50
C GLU A 134 -19.43 0.94 23.75
N GLU A 135 -19.72 0.20 22.67
CA GLU A 135 -21.01 0.35 21.97
C GLU A 135 -21.76 -0.95 21.62
N LEU A 136 -21.65 -2.00 22.44
CA LEU A 136 -22.44 -3.24 22.29
C LEU A 136 -23.12 -3.73 23.59
N CYS A 137 -23.41 -2.82 24.51
CA CYS A 137 -24.41 -3.04 25.56
C CYS A 137 -25.31 -1.82 25.69
N HIS A 138 -26.33 -1.75 24.82
CA HIS A 138 -27.72 -1.42 25.18
C HIS A 138 -28.66 -1.82 24.04
#